data_AF-A0A1H5UM55-F1
#
_entry.id   AF-A0A1H5UM55-F1
#
_cell.length_a   1.000
_cell.length_b   1.000
_cell.length_c   1.000
_cell.angle_alpha   90.00
_cell.angle_beta   90.00
_cell.angle_gamma   90.00
#
_symmetry.space_group_name_H-M   'P 1'
#
loop_
_entity.id
_entity.type
_entity.pdbx_description
1 polymer ?
#
loop_
_entity_poly.entity_id
_entity_poly.type
_entity_poly.pdbx_seq_one_letter_code
_entity_poly.pdbx_strand_id
1 'polypeptide(L)' 'MKSKIPYFFMVSGVLLFAGNLWSANFETSKLNYFSTASSVLIVLLGFVELKKKKNEN' A
#
# COMPACT_ATOMS: atom_id res chain seq x y z
N MET A 1 -13.04 -15.43 4.94
CA MET A 1 -11.94 -14.45 5.15
C MET A 1 -11.24 -13.97 3.87
N LYS A 2 -11.11 -14.76 2.79
CA LYS A 2 -10.35 -14.38 1.57
C LYS A 2 -10.83 -13.10 0.83
N SER A 3 -12.07 -12.65 1.02
CA SER A 3 -12.57 -11.44 0.33
C SER A 3 -12.04 -10.12 0.88
N LYS A 4 -11.51 -10.09 2.11
CA LYS A 4 -11.03 -8.86 2.77
C LYS A 4 -9.51 -8.65 2.63
N ILE A 5 -8.78 -9.66 2.16
CA ILE A 5 -7.33 -9.62 1.99
C ILE A 5 -6.87 -8.47 1.06
N PRO A 6 -7.52 -8.21 -0.08
CA PRO A 6 -7.09 -7.12 -0.97
C PRO A 6 -7.24 -5.75 -0.31
N TYR A 7 -8.37 -5.53 0.38
CA TYR A 7 -8.62 -4.31 1.14
C TYR A 7 -7.64 -4.14 2.30
N PHE A 8 -7.24 -5.22 2.97
CA PHE A 8 -6.23 -5.18 4.01
C PHE A 8 -4.88 -4.72 3.46
N PHE A 9 -4.44 -5.22 2.30
CA PHE A 9 -3.22 -4.75 1.64
C PHE A 9 -3.32 -3.25 1.28
N MET A 10 -4.46 -2.80 0.74
CA MET A 10 -4.64 -1.38 0.42
C MET A 10 -4.54 -0.49 1.66
N VAL A 11 -5.28 -0.83 2.74
CA VAL A 11 -5.29 -0.02 3.97
C VAL A 11 -3.92 -0.03 4.65
N SER A 12 -3.27 -1.19 4.76
CA SER A 12 -1.93 -1.29 5.37
C SER A 12 -0.87 -0.54 4.55
N GLY A 13 -0.92 -0.60 3.22
CA GLY A 13 -0.02 0.15 2.35
C GLY A 13 -0.20 1.67 2.50
N VAL A 14 -1.44 2.17 2.56
CA VAL A 14 -1.71 3.61 2.79
C VAL A 14 -1.22 4.05 4.19
N LEU A 15 -1.45 3.25 5.22
CA LEU A 15 -0.98 3.56 6.58
C LEU A 15 0.54 3.57 6.66
N LEU A 16 1.22 2.62 6.04
CA LEU A 16 2.68 2.59 5.96
C LEU A 16 3.21 3.82 5.21
N PHE A 17 2.58 4.21 4.10
CA PHE A 17 2.98 5.40 3.36
C PHE A 17 2.83 6.69 4.20
N ALA A 18 1.68 6.85 4.86
CA ALA A 18 1.43 7.98 5.76
C ALA A 18 2.42 7.99 6.94
N GLY A 19 2.74 6.83 7.52
CA GLY A 19 3.76 6.70 8.56
C GLY A 19 5.16 7.08 8.09
N ASN A 20 5.54 6.72 6.85
CA ASN A 20 6.81 7.14 6.26
C ASN A 20 6.88 8.66 6.05
N LEU A 21 5.81 9.27 5.55
CA LEU A 21 5.73 10.73 5.39
C LEU A 21 5.80 11.46 6.73
N TRP A 22 5.06 10.96 7.73
CA TRP A 22 5.05 11.51 9.08
C TRP A 22 6.43 11.41 9.73
N SER A 23 7.09 10.24 9.63
CA SER A 23 8.43 10.01 10.16
C SER A 23 9.49 10.89 9.50
N ALA A 24 9.33 11.16 8.19
CA ALA A 24 10.23 12.04 7.45
C ALA A 24 9.95 13.54 7.70
N ASN A 25 8.98 13.90 8.55
CA ASN A 25 8.49 15.27 8.71
C ASN A 25 8.13 15.93 7.36
N PHE A 26 7.65 15.15 6.38
CA PHE A 26 7.38 15.60 5.01
C PHE A 26 8.59 16.14 4.23
N GLU A 27 9.82 15.93 4.71
CA GLU A 27 11.03 16.24 3.96
C GLU A 27 11.41 15.09 3.01
N THR A 28 11.48 15.39 1.72
CA THR A 28 11.85 14.41 0.69
C THR A 28 13.26 13.85 0.84
N SER A 29 14.19 14.63 1.40
CA SER A 29 15.57 14.21 1.68
C SER A 29 15.67 13.16 2.81
N LYS A 30 14.67 13.10 3.68
CA LYS A 30 14.60 12.16 4.80
C LYS A 30 13.67 10.98 4.54
N LEU A 31 13.02 10.95 3.37
CA LEU A 31 12.17 9.84 2.98
C LEU A 31 13.00 8.59 2.72
N ASN A 32 12.63 7.51 3.40
CA ASN A 32 13.11 6.19 3.03
C ASN A 32 12.39 5.76 1.73
N TYR A 33 13.03 5.99 0.60
CA TYR A 33 12.49 5.67 -0.73
C TYR A 33 12.12 4.19 -0.87
N PHE A 34 12.86 3.28 -0.26
CA PHE A 34 12.57 1.85 -0.31
C PHE A 34 11.28 1.51 0.43
N SER A 35 11.12 2.04 1.65
CA SER A 35 9.92 1.86 2.46
C SER A 35 8.69 2.51 1.81
N THR A 36 8.90 3.70 1.26
CA THR A 36 7.87 4.46 0.52
C THR A 36 7.42 3.71 -0.74
N ALA A 37 8.36 3.26 -1.58
CA ALA A 37 8.06 2.47 -2.77
C ALA A 37 7.36 1.14 -2.42
N SER A 38 7.81 0.47 -1.36
CA SER A 38 7.21 -0.77 -0.87
C SER A 38 5.76 -0.56 -0.43
N SER A 39 5.48 0.54 0.28
CA SER A 39 4.11 0.87 0.70
C SER A 39 3.17 1.11 -0.48
N VAL A 40 3.64 1.76 -1.54
CA VAL A 40 2.88 1.95 -2.79
C VAL A 40 2.65 0.62 -3.51
N LEU A 41 3.66 -0.25 -3.58
CA LEU A 41 3.55 -1.59 -4.18
C LEU A 41 2.50 -2.45 -3.48
N ILE A 42 2.43 -2.41 -2.16
CA ILE A 42 1.43 -3.14 -1.38
C ILE A 42 0.00 -2.67 -1.74
N VAL A 43 -0.21 -1.37 -1.92
CA VAL A 43 -1.51 -0.84 -2.37
C VAL A 43 -1.87 -1.34 -3.77
N LEU A 44 -0.90 -1.30 -4.70
CA LEU A 44 -1.10 -1.78 -6.07
C LEU A 44 -1.43 -3.28 -6.11
N LEU A 45 -0.77 -4.10 -5.29
CA LEU A 45 -1.10 -5.53 -5.17
C LEU A 45 -2.54 -5.75 -4.71
N GLY A 46 -3.03 -4.95 -3.77
CA GLY A 46 -4.44 -4.96 -3.37
C GLY A 46 -5.40 -4.64 -4.53
N PHE A 47 -5.07 -3.66 -5.37
CA PHE A 47 -5.85 -3.37 -6.59
C PHE A 47 -5.81 -4.51 -7.61
N VAL A 48 -4.64 -5.11 -7.84
CA VAL A 48 -4.47 -6.23 -8.79
C VAL A 48 -5.29 -7.43 -8.33
N GLU A 49 -5.26 -7.77 -7.05
CA GLU A 49 -6.07 -8.84 -6.46
C GLU A 49 -7.58 -8.57 -6.61
N LEU A 50 -8.05 -7.33 -6.34
CA LEU A 50 -9.45 -6.97 -6.56
C LEU A 50 -9.87 -7.11 -8.03
N LYS A 51 -9.02 -6.66 -8.96
CA LYS A 51 -9.28 -6.76 -10.39
C LYS A 51 -9.31 -8.22 -10.85
N LYS A 52 -8.37 -9.05 -10.40
CA LYS A 52 -8.33 -10.49 -10.69
C LYS A 52 -9.61 -11.16 -10.20
N LYS A 53 -10.01 -10.87 -8.96
CA LYS A 53 -11.23 -11.44 -8.37
C LYS A 53 -12.52 -10.99 -9.08
N LYS A 54 -12.56 -9.78 -9.64
CA LYS A 54 -13.68 -9.31 -10.46
C LYS A 54 -13.73 -9.99 -11.83
N ASN A 55 -12.60 -10.43 -12.38
CA ASN A 55 -12.52 -11.07 -13.70
C ASN A 55 -12.76 -12.58 -13.67
N GLU A 56 -12.58 -13.23 -12.53
CA GLU A 56 -12.86 -14.66 -12.31
C GLU A 56 -14.35 -14.94 -11.98
N ASN A 57 -15.17 -13.90 -11.81
CA ASN A 57 -16.56 -13.95 -11.33
C ASN A 57 -17.51 -13.34 -12.35
#